data_AF-A0A3D3JXJ4-F1
#
_entry.id   AF-A0A3D3JXJ4-F1
#
_cell.length_a   1.000
_cell.length_b   1.000
_cell.length_c   1.000
_cell.angle_alpha   90.00
_cell.angle_beta   90.00
_cell.angle_gamma   90.00
#
_symmetry.space_group_name_H-M   'P 1'
#
loop_
_entity.id
_entity.type
_entity.pdbx_description
1 polymer ?
#
loop_
_entity_poly.entity_id
_entity_poly.type
_entity_poly.pdbx_seq_one_letter_code
_entity_poly.pdbx_strand_id
1 'polypeptide(L)'
;AMNFKVDAATAEELNKTFLEIVMATDFDEAALEILRKKKNLRIIKIKNPVSDQQTWVKIDGGILVQDNDNQFSEEIKTVTEIQPTEEQKKALLFAQRVVKYVKSNAIVVSNGNQALGIGGGQVNRIWATEQAVNRAK
;
A
#
# COMPACT_ATOMS: atom_id res chain seq x y z
N ALA A 1 7.87 2.75 1.79
CA ALA A 1 7.58 3.83 2.75
C ALA A 1 7.10 3.19 4.04
N MET A 2 7.46 3.76 5.20
CA MET A 2 7.15 3.21 6.51
C MET A 2 6.43 4.28 7.32
N ASN A 3 5.36 3.87 8.01
CA ASN A 3 4.56 4.76 8.88
C ASN A 3 5.10 4.81 10.32
N PHE A 4 6.32 4.33 10.54
CA PHE A 4 7.02 4.31 11.83
C PHE A 4 8.49 4.72 11.65
N LYS A 5 9.16 4.97 12.78
CA LYS A 5 10.59 5.30 12.83
C LYS A 5 11.44 4.08 12.47
N VAL A 6 12.37 4.24 11.52
CA VAL A 6 13.25 3.15 11.09
C VAL A 6 14.41 2.97 12.06
N ASP A 7 14.54 1.77 12.61
CA ASP A 7 15.65 1.35 13.46
C ASP A 7 16.77 0.66 12.65
N ALA A 8 17.87 0.32 13.33
CA ALA A 8 19.03 -0.31 12.71
C ALA A 8 18.69 -1.68 12.09
N ALA A 9 17.90 -2.51 12.78
CA ALA A 9 17.51 -3.84 12.30
C ALA A 9 16.69 -3.76 11.00
N THR A 10 15.72 -2.84 10.94
CA THR A 10 14.94 -2.57 9.73
C THR A 10 15.85 -2.06 8.61
N ALA A 11 16.79 -1.16 8.90
CA ALA A 11 17.73 -0.63 7.93
C ALA A 11 18.65 -1.71 7.33
N GLU A 12 19.08 -2.69 8.12
CA GLU A 12 19.87 -3.84 7.65
C GLU A 12 19.10 -4.68 6.63
N GLU A 13 17.83 -5.00 6.91
CA GLU A 13 16.98 -5.74 5.96
C GLU A 13 16.75 -4.95 4.67
N LEU A 14 16.48 -3.64 4.78
CA LEU A 14 16.31 -2.76 3.62
C LEU A 14 17.56 -2.73 2.74
N ASN A 15 18.75 -2.74 3.35
CA ASN A 15 20.03 -2.65 2.64
C ASN A 15 20.41 -3.90 1.83
N LYS A 16 19.76 -5.05 2.13
CA LYS A 16 19.90 -6.30 1.35
C LYS A 16 19.24 -6.21 -0.03
N THR A 17 18.25 -5.33 -0.17
CA THR A 17 17.50 -5.15 -1.41
C THR A 17 17.98 -3.89 -2.14
N PHE A 18 17.96 -3.90 -3.46
CA PHE A 18 18.14 -2.66 -4.22
C PHE A 18 16.89 -1.78 -4.06
N LEU A 19 17.06 -0.63 -3.41
CA LEU A 19 15.99 0.34 -3.18
C LEU A 19 16.38 1.68 -3.79
N GLU A 20 15.39 2.32 -4.43
CA GLU A 20 15.55 3.65 -5.00
C GLU A 20 15.32 4.77 -3.99
N ILE A 21 14.30 4.61 -3.15
CA ILE A 21 13.83 5.59 -2.16
C ILE A 21 13.38 4.85 -0.90
N VAL A 22 13.80 5.33 0.26
CA VAL A 22 13.30 4.93 1.57
C VAL A 22 12.69 6.16 2.23
N MET A 23 11.39 6.09 2.55
CA MET A 23 10.65 7.16 3.20
C MET A 23 10.09 6.67 4.53
N ALA A 24 10.23 7.45 5.60
CA ALA A 24 9.73 7.10 6.93
C ALA A 24 9.34 8.34 7.76
N THR A 25 8.60 8.15 8.86
CA THR A 25 8.29 9.25 9.79
C THR A 25 9.54 9.76 10.51
N ASP A 26 10.49 8.87 10.81
CA ASP A 26 11.80 9.21 11.34
C ASP A 26 12.82 8.08 11.14
N PHE A 27 14.08 8.32 11.51
CA PHE A 27 15.18 7.36 11.45
C PHE A 27 16.05 7.45 12.71
N ASP A 28 16.53 6.32 13.21
CA ASP A 28 17.65 6.31 14.16
C ASP A 28 18.95 6.70 13.45
N GLU A 29 19.92 7.27 14.18
CA GLU A 29 21.22 7.62 13.58
C GLU A 29 21.94 6.38 13.04
N ALA A 30 21.90 5.26 13.77
CA ALA A 30 22.44 3.97 13.32
C ALA A 30 21.76 3.47 12.03
N ALA A 31 20.45 3.71 11.87
CA ALA A 31 19.73 3.38 10.63
C ALA A 31 20.23 4.23 9.45
N LEU A 32 20.46 5.53 9.68
CA LEU A 32 21.01 6.43 8.66
C LEU A 32 22.43 6.03 8.25
N GLU A 33 23.29 5.64 9.19
CA GLU A 33 24.64 5.13 8.90
C GLU A 33 24.61 3.92 7.96
N ILE A 34 23.67 2.99 8.17
CA ILE A 34 23.50 1.81 7.32
C ILE A 34 23.00 2.19 5.94
N LEU A 35 21.91 2.97 5.86
CA LEU A 35 21.25 3.32 4.60
C LEU A 35 22.16 4.21 3.72
N ARG A 36 22.95 5.12 4.32
CA ARG A 36 23.89 6.01 3.60
C ARG A 36 25.02 5.26 2.89
N LYS A 37 25.27 3.97 3.20
CA LYS A 37 26.23 3.13 2.47
C LYS A 37 25.85 2.97 0.99
N LYS A 38 24.56 3.09 0.64
CA LYS A 38 24.08 3.08 -0.74
C LYS A 38 24.05 4.51 -1.28
N LYS A 39 25.11 4.93 -1.98
CA LYS A 39 25.29 6.30 -2.49
C LYS A 39 24.08 6.87 -3.26
N ASN A 40 23.35 6.02 -3.98
CA ASN A 40 22.22 6.43 -4.81
C ASN A 40 20.85 6.32 -4.11
N LEU A 41 20.82 5.84 -2.86
CA LEU A 41 19.57 5.69 -2.12
C LEU A 41 19.09 7.06 -1.63
N ARG A 42 17.87 7.44 -2.02
CA ARG A 42 17.21 8.65 -1.52
C ARG A 42 16.52 8.34 -0.18
N ILE A 43 16.95 8.99 0.88
CA ILE A 43 16.38 8.84 2.24
C ILE A 43 15.54 10.08 2.56
N ILE A 44 14.24 9.90 2.80
CA ILE A 44 13.31 11.02 3.03
C ILE A 44 12.62 10.85 4.38
N LYS A 45 12.82 11.81 5.28
CA LYS A 45 12.01 11.96 6.50
C LYS A 45 10.72 12.71 6.17
N ILE A 46 9.58 12.06 6.41
CA ILE A 46 8.25 12.61 6.23
C ILE A 46 7.98 13.54 7.41
N LYS A 47 8.01 14.86 7.17
CA LYS A 47 7.75 15.87 8.21
C LYS A 47 6.27 16.19 8.39
N ASN A 48 5.54 16.22 7.27
CA ASN A 48 4.13 16.61 7.26
C ASN A 48 3.30 15.37 6.90
N PRO A 49 2.28 15.02 7.70
CA PRO A 49 1.31 14.02 7.27
C PRO A 49 0.55 14.53 6.04
N VAL A 50 0.01 13.60 5.25
CA VAL A 50 -0.90 13.93 4.15
C VAL A 50 -2.10 14.65 4.77
N SER A 51 -2.37 15.87 4.32
CA SER A 51 -3.41 16.74 4.86
C SER A 51 -4.36 17.29 3.80
N ASP A 52 -4.06 17.06 2.53
CA ASP A 52 -4.89 17.49 1.42
C ASP A 52 -6.29 16.89 1.55
N GLN A 53 -7.30 17.74 1.49
CA GLN A 53 -8.71 17.30 1.50
C GLN A 53 -9.23 17.01 0.10
N GLN A 54 -8.55 17.54 -0.92
CA GLN A 54 -8.96 17.43 -2.31
C GLN A 54 -7.81 16.92 -3.17
N THR A 55 -8.17 16.20 -4.22
CA THR A 55 -7.28 15.84 -5.31
C THR A 55 -7.79 16.44 -6.60
N TRP A 56 -6.85 16.69 -7.50
CA TRP A 56 -7.08 17.33 -8.77
C TRP A 56 -6.41 16.56 -9.90
N VAL A 57 -7.11 16.47 -11.03
CA VAL A 57 -6.63 15.82 -12.24
C VAL A 57 -6.71 16.82 -13.38
N LYS A 58 -5.56 17.12 -13.98
CA LYS A 58 -5.52 17.92 -15.20
C LYS A 58 -6.14 17.14 -16.34
N ILE A 59 -7.03 17.80 -17.08
CA ILE A 59 -7.56 17.34 -18.37
C ILE A 59 -7.19 18.34 -19.45
N ASP A 60 -7.37 17.98 -20.72
CA ASP A 60 -7.21 18.96 -21.77
C ASP A 60 -8.23 20.10 -21.59
N GLY A 61 -7.76 21.34 -21.65
CA GLY A 61 -8.60 22.52 -21.42
C GLY A 61 -9.08 22.77 -19.98
N GLY A 62 -8.68 21.99 -18.97
CA GLY A 62 -9.20 22.20 -17.61
C GLY A 62 -8.63 21.32 -16.49
N ILE A 63 -9.30 21.35 -15.34
CA ILE A 63 -8.96 20.57 -14.15
C ILE A 63 -10.25 20.01 -13.54
N LEU A 64 -10.22 18.73 -13.18
CA LEU A 64 -11.22 18.11 -12.31
C LEU A 64 -10.75 18.20 -10.86
N VAL A 65 -11.64 18.57 -9.95
CA VAL A 65 -11.37 18.64 -8.50
C VAL A 65 -12.38 17.78 -7.78
N GLN A 66 -11.90 16.94 -6.86
CA GLN A 66 -12.74 16.04 -6.05
C GLN A 66 -12.16 15.91 -4.65
N ASP A 67 -12.98 15.53 -3.68
CA ASP A 67 -12.49 15.22 -2.34
C ASP A 67 -11.61 13.96 -2.37
N ASN A 68 -10.64 13.90 -1.47
CA ASN A 68 -9.82 12.71 -1.29
C ASN A 68 -10.67 11.58 -0.72
N ASP A 69 -10.58 10.41 -1.36
CA ASP A 69 -11.19 9.20 -0.85
C ASP A 69 -10.39 8.69 0.37
N ASN A 70 -10.73 9.18 1.56
CA ASN A 70 -10.09 8.81 2.83
C ASN A 70 -10.87 7.76 3.64
N GLN A 71 -12.03 7.33 3.12
CA GLN A 71 -12.93 6.45 3.86
C GLN A 71 -12.55 4.98 3.69
N PHE A 72 -12.69 4.20 4.76
CA PHE A 72 -12.64 2.74 4.75
C PHE A 72 -13.92 2.22 5.38
N SER A 73 -14.52 1.19 4.77
CA SER A 73 -15.72 0.58 5.34
C SER A 73 -15.31 -0.58 6.24
N GLU A 74 -15.74 -0.54 7.49
CA GLU A 74 -15.65 -1.69 8.40
C GLU A 74 -16.90 -2.59 8.32
N GLU A 75 -17.94 -2.13 7.64
CA GLU A 75 -19.17 -2.89 7.44
C GLU A 75 -18.95 -4.01 6.42
N ILE A 76 -19.17 -5.24 6.86
CA ILE A 76 -19.20 -6.43 6.00
C ILE A 76 -20.61 -7.01 6.08
N LYS A 77 -21.34 -6.92 4.98
CA LYS A 77 -22.61 -7.63 4.82
C LYS A 77 -22.33 -8.99 4.20
N THR A 78 -22.54 -10.06 4.97
CA THR A 78 -22.46 -11.42 4.44
C THR A 78 -23.68 -11.72 3.56
N VAL A 79 -23.43 -12.16 2.33
CA VAL A 79 -24.45 -12.51 1.33
C VAL A 79 -24.46 -14.00 0.99
N THR A 80 -23.70 -14.80 1.74
CA THR A 80 -23.56 -16.27 1.63
C THR A 80 -24.08 -16.95 2.88
N GLU A 81 -24.34 -18.27 2.81
CA GLU A 81 -24.77 -19.06 3.98
C GLU A 81 -23.70 -19.13 5.07
N ILE A 82 -22.43 -19.23 4.67
CA ILE A 82 -21.30 -19.32 5.59
C ILE A 82 -20.85 -17.92 5.96
N GLN A 83 -20.73 -17.69 7.27
CA GLN A 83 -20.21 -16.45 7.85
C GLN A 83 -18.67 -16.50 7.93
N PRO A 84 -17.97 -15.39 7.62
CA PRO A 84 -16.53 -15.34 7.83
C PRO A 84 -16.19 -15.40 9.32
N THR A 85 -15.12 -16.12 9.66
CA THR A 85 -14.55 -16.07 11.01
C THR A 85 -14.00 -14.68 11.32
N GLU A 86 -13.74 -14.38 12.59
CA GLU A 86 -13.15 -13.08 12.98
C GLU A 86 -11.78 -12.84 12.32
N GLU A 87 -10.98 -13.90 12.13
CA GLU A 87 -9.71 -13.82 11.42
C GLU A 87 -9.92 -13.51 9.93
N GLN A 88 -10.90 -14.15 9.29
CA GLN A 88 -11.24 -13.87 7.89
C GLN A 88 -11.79 -12.46 7.70
N LYS A 89 -12.61 -11.95 8.63
CA LYS A 89 -13.09 -10.56 8.62
C LYS A 89 -11.92 -9.57 8.68
N LYS A 90 -10.98 -9.77 9.62
CA LYS A 90 -9.76 -8.95 9.71
C LYS A 90 -8.97 -9.00 8.40
N ALA A 91 -8.85 -10.17 7.78
CA ALA A 91 -8.16 -10.32 6.51
C ALA A 91 -8.86 -9.59 5.35
N LEU A 92 -10.19 -9.64 5.30
CA LEU A 92 -11.00 -8.90 4.33
C LEU A 92 -10.84 -7.39 4.48
N LEU A 93 -10.86 -6.86 5.71
CA LEU A 93 -10.63 -5.44 5.98
C LEU A 93 -9.22 -4.99 5.61
N PHE A 94 -8.21 -5.82 5.89
CA PHE A 94 -6.83 -5.57 5.43
C PHE A 94 -6.77 -5.50 3.90
N ALA A 95 -7.34 -6.50 3.21
CA ALA A 95 -7.34 -6.54 1.74
C ALA A 95 -8.08 -5.34 1.13
N GLN A 96 -9.19 -4.90 1.74
CA GLN A 96 -9.92 -3.69 1.34
C GLN A 96 -9.04 -2.44 1.44
N ARG A 97 -8.30 -2.29 2.55
CA ARG A 97 -7.40 -1.15 2.75
C ARG A 97 -6.28 -1.11 1.70
N VAL A 98 -5.77 -2.28 1.29
CA VAL A 98 -4.75 -2.38 0.25
C VAL A 98 -5.33 -2.08 -1.13
N VAL A 99 -6.45 -2.71 -1.52
CA VAL A 99 -6.98 -2.65 -2.89
C VAL A 99 -7.41 -1.24 -3.31
N LYS A 100 -7.81 -0.38 -2.35
CA LYS A 100 -8.11 1.04 -2.57
C LYS A 100 -7.00 1.79 -3.29
N TYR A 101 -5.74 1.45 -3.01
CA TYR A 101 -4.58 2.12 -3.59
C TYR A 101 -4.08 1.48 -4.89
N VAL A 102 -4.69 0.39 -5.34
CA VAL A 102 -4.36 -0.30 -6.58
C VAL A 102 -5.22 0.27 -7.71
N LYS A 103 -4.61 0.60 -8.85
CA LYS A 103 -5.35 1.13 -10.01
C LYS A 103 -6.41 0.13 -10.49
N SER A 104 -7.61 0.61 -10.77
CA SER A 104 -8.74 -0.23 -11.20
C SER A 104 -8.57 -0.76 -12.64
N ASN A 105 -9.15 -1.92 -12.99
CA ASN A 105 -9.74 -2.92 -12.08
C ASN A 105 -8.65 -3.61 -11.24
N ALA A 106 -8.94 -3.86 -9.96
CA ALA A 106 -7.97 -4.35 -8.99
C ALA A 106 -8.48 -5.53 -8.17
N ILE A 107 -7.60 -6.49 -7.89
CA ILE A 107 -7.82 -7.65 -7.02
C ILE A 107 -6.57 -7.83 -6.14
N VAL A 108 -6.76 -8.04 -4.85
CA VAL A 108 -5.70 -8.32 -3.88
C VAL A 108 -5.98 -9.66 -3.21
N VAL A 109 -5.00 -10.56 -3.27
CA VAL A 109 -4.95 -11.80 -2.49
C VAL A 109 -4.10 -11.54 -1.26
N SER A 110 -4.60 -11.86 -0.07
CA SER A 110 -3.94 -11.59 1.20
C SER A 110 -4.23 -12.70 2.21
N ASN A 111 -3.34 -12.87 3.18
CA ASN A 111 -3.56 -13.68 4.38
C ASN A 111 -3.98 -12.84 5.61
N GLY A 112 -4.29 -11.55 5.40
CA GLY A 112 -4.71 -10.59 6.42
C GLY A 112 -3.61 -9.78 7.09
N ASN A 113 -2.34 -10.15 6.90
CA ASN A 113 -1.20 -9.39 7.41
C ASN A 113 -0.31 -8.85 6.29
N GLN A 114 -0.31 -9.51 5.12
CA GLN A 114 0.43 -9.10 3.94
C GLN A 114 -0.37 -9.36 2.66
N ALA A 115 -0.11 -8.56 1.62
CA ALA A 115 -0.60 -8.89 0.28
C ALA A 115 0.32 -9.98 -0.31
N LEU A 116 -0.26 -11.08 -0.74
CA LEU A 116 0.44 -12.19 -1.40
C LEU A 116 0.49 -11.98 -2.92
N GLY A 117 -0.58 -11.43 -3.48
CA GLY A 117 -0.65 -11.14 -4.91
C GLY A 117 -1.57 -9.96 -5.19
N ILE A 118 -1.17 -9.10 -6.11
CA ILE A 118 -1.94 -7.92 -6.51
C ILE A 118 -2.06 -7.93 -8.03
N GLY A 119 -3.28 -7.88 -8.54
CA GLY A 119 -3.59 -7.61 -9.94
C GLY A 119 -4.28 -6.26 -10.05
N GLY A 120 -3.87 -5.40 -10.98
CA GLY A 120 -4.31 -4.01 -11.06
C GLY A 120 -4.14 -3.41 -12.45
N GLY A 121 -4.88 -2.34 -12.71
CA GLY A 121 -4.81 -1.56 -13.96
C GLY A 121 -5.38 -2.28 -15.17
N GLN A 122 -6.20 -3.31 -14.97
CA GLN A 122 -6.75 -4.12 -16.05
C GLN A 122 -8.09 -3.57 -16.53
N VAL A 123 -8.32 -3.65 -17.85
CA VAL A 123 -9.57 -3.24 -18.49
C VAL A 123 -10.74 -4.18 -18.16
N ASN A 124 -10.46 -5.42 -17.75
CA ASN A 124 -11.47 -6.35 -17.21
C ASN A 124 -11.02 -6.93 -15.85
N ARG A 125 -12.00 -7.37 -15.05
CA ARG A 125 -11.74 -7.87 -13.69
C ARG A 125 -11.23 -9.31 -13.65
N ILE A 126 -11.54 -10.15 -14.64
CA ILE A 126 -11.04 -11.53 -14.76
C ILE A 126 -9.50 -11.53 -14.87
N TRP A 127 -8.93 -10.68 -15.72
CA TRP A 127 -7.47 -10.56 -15.88
C TRP A 127 -6.79 -10.06 -14.60
N ALA A 128 -7.42 -9.13 -13.88
CA ALA A 128 -6.91 -8.70 -12.57
C ALA A 128 -6.90 -9.89 -11.57
N THR A 129 -7.95 -10.72 -11.57
CA THR A 129 -8.02 -11.93 -10.74
C THR A 129 -6.93 -12.93 -11.10
N GLU A 130 -6.80 -13.29 -12.38
CA GLU A 130 -5.78 -14.24 -12.86
C GLU A 130 -4.36 -13.78 -12.49
N GLN A 131 -4.05 -12.49 -12.67
CA GLN A 131 -2.76 -11.93 -12.28
C GLN A 131 -2.54 -11.98 -10.76
N ALA A 132 -3.55 -11.61 -9.97
CA ALA A 132 -3.43 -11.61 -8.51
C ALA A 132 -3.19 -13.02 -7.97
N VAL A 133 -3.94 -14.02 -8.47
CA VAL A 133 -3.79 -15.43 -8.06
C VAL A 133 -2.45 -16.00 -8.50
N ASN A 134 -2.00 -15.72 -9.73
CA ASN A 134 -0.71 -16.22 -10.20
C ASN A 134 0.49 -15.62 -9.45
N ARG A 135 0.39 -14.37 -8.98
CA ARG A 135 1.43 -13.72 -8.17
C ARG A 135 1.46 -14.16 -6.72
N ALA A 136 0.37 -14.74 -6.22
CA ALA A 136 0.22 -15.20 -4.84
C ALA A 136 0.77 -16.61 -4.59
N LYS A 137 1.26 -17.29 -5.64
CA LYS A 137 1.92 -18.60 -5.57
C LYS A 137 3.38 -18.43 -5.15
#